data_AF-W9T9M0-F1
#
_entry.id   AF-W9T9M0-F1
#
_cell.length_a   1.000
_cell.length_b   1.000
_cell.length_c   1.000
_cell.angle_alpha   90.00
_cell.angle_beta   90.00
_cell.angle_gamma   90.00
#
_symmetry.space_group_name_H-M   'P 1'
#
loop_
_entity.id
_entity.type
_entity.pdbx_description
1 polymer ?
#
loop_
_entity_poly.entity_id
_entity_poly.type
_entity_poly.pdbx_seq_one_letter_code
_entity_poly.pdbx_strand_id
1 'polypeptide(L)'
;MVEYVVSLDKLGNHDVERVGGKNASLGEMISNLAGAGVSVPGGFATTAQAYRDFLELSGLNDQIHALLDSLGVDDVNALAKAGAQIRQWVMDAEFPPQLDADIRKAFAEMSGGNDNMAVAVRSSLPPKTCLMPPSPASRKPSSTSVAWTT
;
A
#
# COMPACT_ATOMS: atom_id res chain seq x y z
N MET A 1 16.72 -5.63 -8.61
CA MET A 1 16.21 -4.23 -8.58
C MET A 1 14.83 -4.30 -7.95
N VAL A 2 14.56 -3.55 -6.88
CA VAL A 2 13.26 -3.59 -6.20
C VAL A 2 12.27 -2.79 -7.03
N GLU A 3 11.12 -3.38 -7.35
CA GLU A 3 10.06 -2.75 -8.14
C GLU A 3 8.94 -2.30 -7.19
N TYR A 4 8.81 -0.98 -7.01
CA TYR A 4 7.86 -0.39 -6.07
C TYR A 4 6.46 -0.19 -6.63
N VAL A 5 6.35 -0.01 -7.94
CA VAL A 5 5.09 0.20 -8.65
C VAL A 5 4.95 -0.84 -9.75
N VAL A 6 3.76 -1.43 -9.86
CA VAL A 6 3.44 -2.49 -10.83
C VAL A 6 2.14 -2.13 -11.53
N SER A 7 2.11 -2.26 -12.86
CA SER A 7 0.90 -2.08 -13.65
C SER A 7 -0.13 -3.17 -13.33
N LEU A 8 -1.41 -2.81 -13.23
CA LEU A 8 -2.47 -3.74 -12.83
C LEU A 8 -2.67 -4.89 -13.83
N ASP A 9 -2.41 -4.66 -15.12
CA ASP A 9 -2.47 -5.67 -16.18
C ASP A 9 -1.39 -6.76 -16.07
N LYS A 10 -0.37 -6.54 -15.25
CA LYS A 10 0.71 -7.51 -14.99
C LYS A 10 0.52 -8.30 -13.71
N LEU A 11 -0.55 -8.04 -12.95
CA LEU A 11 -0.80 -8.68 -11.67
C LEU A 11 -1.73 -9.88 -11.83
N GLY A 12 -1.50 -10.90 -11.00
CA GLY A 12 -2.39 -12.05 -10.88
C GLY A 12 -2.54 -12.55 -9.45
N ASN A 13 -3.26 -13.66 -9.28
CA ASN A 13 -3.51 -14.26 -7.96
C ASN A 13 -2.24 -14.70 -7.21
N HIS A 14 -1.11 -14.83 -7.90
CA HIS A 14 0.18 -15.15 -7.29
C HIS A 14 0.84 -13.92 -6.62
N ASP A 15 0.39 -12.70 -6.94
CA ASP A 15 0.94 -11.45 -6.39
C ASP A 15 0.26 -10.97 -5.11
N VAL A 16 -0.63 -11.78 -4.52
CA VAL A 16 -1.40 -11.41 -3.32
C VAL A 16 -0.52 -10.95 -2.16
N GLU A 17 0.65 -11.58 -1.94
CA GLU A 17 1.59 -11.16 -0.88
C GLU A 17 2.33 -9.86 -1.23
N ARG A 18 2.42 -9.52 -2.52
CA ARG A 18 3.14 -8.37 -3.04
C ARG A 18 2.27 -7.13 -3.12
N VAL A 19 1.02 -7.24 -3.56
CA VAL A 19 0.11 -6.12 -3.84
C VAL A 19 -1.25 -6.26 -3.14
N GLY A 20 -1.40 -7.23 -2.25
CA GLY A 20 -2.63 -7.50 -1.54
C GLY A 20 -3.71 -8.18 -2.39
N GLY A 21 -4.73 -8.72 -1.72
CA GLY A 21 -5.75 -9.53 -2.37
C GLY A 21 -6.58 -8.77 -3.41
N LYS A 22 -6.90 -7.50 -3.15
CA LYS A 22 -7.76 -6.71 -4.05
C LYS A 22 -7.09 -6.40 -5.37
N ASN A 23 -5.83 -5.98 -5.33
CA ASN A 23 -5.10 -5.62 -6.55
C ASN A 23 -4.77 -6.87 -7.38
N ALA A 24 -4.43 -7.99 -6.73
CA ALA A 24 -4.25 -9.28 -7.40
C ALA A 24 -5.54 -9.73 -8.11
N SER A 25 -6.70 -9.63 -7.46
CA SER A 25 -7.98 -9.93 -8.10
C SER A 25 -8.35 -8.97 -9.24
N LEU A 26 -8.02 -7.67 -9.12
CA LEU A 26 -8.21 -6.71 -10.19
C LEU A 26 -7.36 -7.05 -11.43
N GLY A 27 -6.10 -7.44 -11.24
CA GLY A 27 -5.23 -7.85 -12.34
C GLY A 27 -5.71 -9.11 -13.06
N GLU A 28 -6.21 -10.11 -12.31
CA GLU A 28 -6.87 -11.29 -12.89
C GLU A 28 -8.08 -10.92 -13.76
N MET A 29 -8.89 -9.96 -13.30
CA MET A 29 -10.06 -9.50 -14.06
C MET A 29 -9.64 -8.77 -15.33
N ILE A 30 -8.63 -7.90 -15.27
CA ILE A 30 -8.10 -7.19 -16.44
C ILE A 30 -7.57 -8.20 -17.47
N SER A 31 -6.76 -9.16 -17.02
CA SER A 31 -6.11 -10.13 -17.91
C SER A 31 -7.09 -11.11 -18.56
N ASN A 32 -8.06 -11.63 -17.79
CA ASN A 32 -8.94 -12.71 -18.27
C ASN A 32 -10.24 -12.20 -18.90
N LEU A 33 -10.74 -11.02 -18.52
CA LEU A 33 -12.04 -10.51 -18.97
C LEU A 33 -11.95 -9.50 -20.12
N ALA A 34 -10.75 -9.02 -20.48
CA ALA A 34 -10.55 -8.16 -21.65
C ALA A 34 -11.06 -8.81 -22.94
N GLY A 35 -10.89 -10.13 -23.09
CA GLY A 35 -11.41 -10.90 -24.23
C GLY A 35 -12.92 -11.17 -24.21
N ALA A 36 -13.59 -10.94 -23.08
CA ALA A 36 -15.02 -11.20 -22.87
C ALA A 36 -15.89 -9.93 -23.02
N GLY A 37 -15.31 -8.81 -23.48
CA GLY A 37 -16.03 -7.54 -23.68
C GLY A 37 -16.29 -6.75 -22.39
N VAL A 38 -15.70 -7.17 -21.26
CA VAL A 38 -15.78 -6.43 -19.99
C VAL A 38 -14.59 -5.49 -19.90
N SER A 39 -14.86 -4.18 -19.86
CA SER A 39 -13.82 -3.16 -19.68
C SER A 39 -13.60 -2.93 -18.19
N VAL A 40 -12.39 -3.28 -17.71
CA VAL A 40 -11.93 -2.96 -16.36
C VAL A 40 -10.94 -1.80 -16.46
N PRO A 41 -11.08 -0.74 -15.63
CA PRO A 41 -10.14 0.38 -15.63
C PRO A 41 -8.71 -0.08 -15.37
N GLY A 42 -7.78 0.44 -16.17
CA GLY A 42 -6.35 0.21 -15.96
C GLY A 42 -5.81 1.00 -14.77
N GLY A 43 -4.49 0.86 -14.55
CA GLY A 43 -3.78 1.65 -13.57
C GLY A 43 -2.59 0.91 -12.99
N PHE A 44 -2.18 1.30 -11.78
CA PHE A 44 -1.01 0.73 -11.12
C PHE A 44 -1.23 0.54 -9.62
N ALA A 45 -0.43 -0.35 -9.03
CA ALA A 45 -0.40 -0.61 -7.60
C ALA A 45 1.01 -0.42 -7.05
N THR A 46 1.12 0.18 -5.87
CA THR A 46 2.34 0.12 -5.07
C THR A 46 2.49 -1.25 -4.43
N THR A 47 3.72 -1.69 -4.21
CA THR A 47 4.00 -2.99 -3.57
C THR A 47 4.07 -2.85 -2.04
N ALA A 48 3.83 -3.94 -1.33
CA ALA A 48 4.05 -4.01 0.11
C ALA A 48 5.51 -3.75 0.50
N GLN A 49 6.47 -3.97 -0.41
CA GLN A 49 7.87 -3.61 -0.19
C GLN A 49 8.06 -2.09 -0.19
N ALA A 50 7.41 -1.37 -1.11
CA ALA A 50 7.44 0.09 -1.12
C ALA A 50 6.98 0.70 0.22
N TYR A 51 5.92 0.15 0.81
CA TYR A 51 5.44 0.60 2.11
C TYR A 51 6.41 0.26 3.27
N ARG A 52 7.02 -0.93 3.26
CA ARG A 52 8.04 -1.30 4.25
C ARG A 52 9.25 -0.38 4.18
N ASP A 53 9.76 -0.15 2.98
CA ASP A 53 10.94 0.70 2.76
C ASP A 53 10.63 2.15 3.08
N PHE A 54 9.40 2.63 2.81
CA PHE A 54 8.94 3.94 3.28
C PHE A 54 9.02 4.06 4.81
N LEU A 55 8.52 3.08 5.56
CA LEU A 55 8.56 3.12 7.03
C LEU A 55 9.98 2.98 7.60
N GLU A 56 10.83 2.18 6.96
CA GLU A 56 12.20 1.94 7.39
C GLU A 56 13.09 3.16 7.10
N LEU A 57 13.07 3.67 5.87
CA LEU A 57 13.91 4.80 5.45
C LEU A 57 13.51 6.13 6.09
N SER A 58 12.25 6.28 6.48
CA SER A 58 11.78 7.45 7.24
C SER A 58 12.09 7.37 8.74
N GLY A 59 12.57 6.23 9.25
CA GLY A 59 12.73 5.98 10.68
C GLY A 59 11.41 5.86 11.46
N LEU A 60 10.27 5.92 10.77
CA LEU A 60 8.95 5.82 11.37
C LEU A 60 8.73 4.48 12.06
N ASN A 61 9.32 3.40 11.52
CA ASN A 61 9.15 2.07 12.08
C ASN A 61 9.58 2.00 13.56
N ASP A 62 10.74 2.59 13.89
CA ASP A 62 11.25 2.62 15.27
C ASP A 62 10.41 3.54 16.17
N GLN A 63 10.00 4.70 15.66
CA GLN A 63 9.15 5.63 16.39
C GLN A 63 7.77 5.03 16.72
N ILE A 64 7.17 4.33 15.77
CA ILE A 64 5.89 3.64 15.94
C ILE A 64 6.03 2.53 16.99
N HIS A 65 7.07 1.70 16.91
CA HIS A 65 7.29 0.65 17.90
C HIS A 65 7.52 1.21 19.29
N ALA A 66 8.38 2.21 19.44
CA ALA A 66 8.64 2.84 20.74
C ALA A 66 7.36 3.40 21.38
N LEU A 67 6.48 4.03 20.59
CA LEU A 67 5.20 4.53 21.08
C LEU A 67 4.26 3.39 21.50
N LEU A 68 4.13 2.36 20.66
CA LEU A 68 3.23 1.23 20.89
C LEU A 68 3.70 0.32 22.04
N ASP A 69 4.99 0.19 22.28
CA ASP A 69 5.55 -0.62 23.37
C ASP A 69 5.28 0.01 24.75
N SER A 70 5.18 1.34 24.79
CA SER A 70 4.81 2.07 26.01
C SER A 70 3.29 2.10 26.29
N LEU A 71 2.47 1.61 25.35
CA LEU A 71 1.02 1.74 25.39
C LEU A 71 0.35 0.52 26.05
N GLY A 72 -0.50 0.77 27.04
CA GLY A 72 -1.43 -0.23 27.57
C GLY A 72 -2.57 -0.47 26.58
N VAL A 73 -2.74 -1.70 26.11
CA VAL A 73 -3.76 -2.08 25.11
C VAL A 73 -5.20 -1.92 25.60
N ASP A 74 -5.40 -1.89 26.92
CA ASP A 74 -6.72 -1.72 27.55
C ASP A 74 -7.15 -0.25 27.68
N ASP A 75 -6.24 0.71 27.46
CA ASP A 75 -6.55 2.14 27.47
C ASP A 75 -6.93 2.63 26.07
N VAL A 76 -8.23 2.60 25.80
CA VAL A 76 -8.83 3.03 24.52
C VAL A 76 -8.52 4.50 24.21
N ASN A 77 -8.41 5.37 25.22
CA ASN A 77 -8.12 6.79 25.00
C ASN A 77 -6.66 6.99 24.61
N ALA A 78 -5.74 6.27 25.28
CA ALA A 78 -4.33 6.27 24.91
C ALA A 78 -4.14 5.69 23.49
N LEU A 79 -4.86 4.61 23.15
CA LEU A 79 -4.83 4.01 21.81
C LEU A 79 -5.30 4.98 20.73
N ALA A 80 -6.38 5.72 20.99
CA ALA A 80 -6.89 6.73 20.05
C ALA A 80 -5.86 7.86 19.81
N LYS A 81 -5.22 8.34 20.88
CA LYS A 81 -4.17 9.37 20.79
C LYS A 81 -2.94 8.87 20.04
N ALA A 82 -2.44 7.69 20.39
CA ALA A 82 -1.30 7.08 19.73
C ALA A 82 -1.59 6.84 18.23
N GLY A 83 -2.78 6.33 17.89
CA GLY A 83 -3.20 6.15 16.51
C GLY A 83 -3.30 7.47 15.73
N ALA A 84 -3.75 8.55 16.36
CA ALA A 84 -3.77 9.88 15.73
C ALA A 84 -2.35 10.41 15.47
N GLN A 85 -1.46 10.23 16.44
CA GLN A 85 -0.05 10.62 16.34
C GLN A 85 0.69 9.84 15.23
N ILE A 86 0.51 8.52 15.16
CA ILE A 86 1.10 7.69 14.09
C ILE A 86 0.60 8.12 12.72
N ARG A 87 -0.70 8.39 12.57
CA ARG A 87 -1.24 8.91 11.30
C ARG A 87 -0.63 10.23 10.91
N GLN A 88 -0.41 11.14 11.87
CA GLN A 88 0.24 12.42 11.60
C GLN A 88 1.67 12.22 11.11
N TRP A 89 2.46 11.38 11.78
CA TRP A 89 3.81 11.07 11.36
C TRP A 89 3.88 10.49 9.93
N VAL A 90 2.95 9.61 9.58
CA VAL A 90 2.86 9.06 8.21
C VAL A 90 2.50 10.14 7.19
N MET A 91 1.65 11.11 7.55
CA MET A 91 1.30 12.23 6.65
C MET A 91 2.44 13.23 6.47
N ASP A 92 3.29 13.40 7.48
CA ASP A 92 4.41 14.35 7.46
C ASP A 92 5.69 13.77 6.83
N ALA A 93 5.79 12.45 6.74
CA ALA A 93 6.97 11.78 6.20
C ALA A 93 7.04 11.88 4.66
N GLU A 94 8.24 12.22 4.16
CA GLU A 94 8.50 12.28 2.73
C GLU A 94 8.66 10.86 2.13
N PHE A 95 8.26 10.70 0.87
CA PHE A 95 8.49 9.45 0.16
C PHE A 95 9.97 9.28 -0.19
N PRO A 96 10.51 8.04 -0.14
CA PRO A 96 11.80 7.73 -0.72
C PRO A 96 11.87 8.22 -2.17
N PRO A 97 12.99 8.82 -2.62
CA PRO A 97 13.08 9.43 -3.95
C PRO A 97 12.73 8.47 -5.09
N GLN A 98 13.10 7.20 -4.96
CA GLN A 98 12.76 6.17 -5.94
C GLN A 98 11.26 5.86 -5.98
N LEU A 99 10.60 5.80 -4.82
CA LEU A 99 9.16 5.56 -4.75
C LEU A 99 8.37 6.72 -5.37
N ASP A 100 8.73 7.96 -5.04
CA ASP A 100 8.12 9.16 -5.62
C ASP A 100 8.31 9.19 -7.15
N ALA A 101 9.52 8.91 -7.63
CA ALA A 101 9.82 8.84 -9.07
C ALA A 101 8.99 7.76 -9.78
N ASP A 102 8.91 6.55 -9.21
CA ASP A 102 8.16 5.44 -9.79
C ASP A 102 6.65 5.73 -9.85
N ILE A 103 6.08 6.35 -8.80
CA ILE A 103 4.66 6.77 -8.78
C ILE A 103 4.39 7.85 -9.83
N ARG A 104 5.24 8.88 -9.90
CA ARG A 104 5.08 9.96 -10.89
C ARG A 104 5.15 9.44 -12.31
N LYS A 105 6.10 8.54 -12.58
CA LYS A 105 6.24 7.90 -13.89
C LYS A 105 4.99 7.09 -14.25
N ALA A 106 4.54 6.21 -13.35
CA ALA A 106 3.35 5.39 -13.59
C ALA A 106 2.08 6.25 -13.76
N PHE A 107 1.95 7.33 -12.99
CA PHE A 107 0.84 8.27 -13.14
C PHE A 107 0.87 9.01 -14.48
N ALA A 108 2.04 9.48 -14.92
CA ALA A 108 2.19 10.16 -16.20
C ALA A 108 1.91 9.21 -17.40
N GLU A 109 2.35 7.96 -17.31
CA GLU A 109 2.05 6.92 -18.30
C GLU A 109 0.55 6.63 -18.36
N MET A 110 -0.12 6.55 -17.20
CA MET A 110 -1.55 6.31 -17.08
C MET A 110 -2.39 7.51 -17.55
N SER A 111 -1.95 8.74 -17.29
CA SER A 111 -2.68 9.95 -17.67
C SER A 111 -2.65 10.22 -19.17
N GLY A 112 -1.65 9.70 -19.89
CA GLY A 112 -1.53 9.86 -21.34
C GLY A 112 -1.52 11.32 -21.80
N GLY A 113 -1.09 12.25 -20.93
CA GLY A 113 -1.11 13.69 -21.19
C GLY A 113 -2.42 14.41 -20.79
N ASN A 114 -3.36 13.74 -20.13
CA ASN A 114 -4.54 14.37 -19.54
C ASN A 114 -4.31 14.74 -18.07
N ASP A 115 -3.90 15.99 -17.82
CA ASP A 115 -3.64 16.49 -16.46
C ASP A 115 -4.89 16.57 -15.57
N ASN A 116 -6.10 16.52 -16.16
CA ASN A 116 -7.38 16.59 -15.44
C ASN A 116 -8.01 15.21 -15.21
N MET A 117 -7.27 14.13 -15.45
CA MET A 117 -7.78 12.78 -15.25
C MET A 117 -8.08 12.52 -13.78
N ALA A 118 -9.32 12.16 -13.47
CA ALA A 118 -9.71 11.71 -12.14
C ALA A 118 -9.24 10.27 -11.92
N VAL A 119 -8.79 9.98 -10.70
CA VAL A 119 -8.30 8.65 -10.31
C VAL A 119 -8.85 8.26 -8.95
N ALA A 120 -9.10 6.97 -8.75
CA ALA A 120 -9.47 6.40 -7.47
C ALA A 120 -8.24 5.80 -6.78
N VAL A 121 -8.02 6.20 -5.53
CA VAL A 121 -6.94 5.68 -4.68
C VAL A 121 -7.54 4.70 -3.68
N ARG A 122 -7.13 3.43 -3.71
CA ARG A 122 -7.74 2.35 -2.92
C ARG A 122 -6.67 1.56 -2.17
N SER A 123 -6.94 1.25 -0.90
CA SER A 123 -6.07 0.38 -0.11
C SER A 123 -6.31 -1.11 -0.41
N SER A 124 -5.22 -1.85 -0.52
CA SER A 124 -5.16 -3.30 -0.67
C SER A 124 -4.18 -3.87 0.34
N LEU A 125 -4.61 -4.92 1.04
CA LEU A 125 -3.84 -5.57 2.09
C LEU A 125 -3.65 -7.05 1.73
N PRO A 126 -2.47 -7.63 1.96
CA PRO A 126 -2.28 -9.06 1.92
C PRO A 126 -2.99 -9.75 3.10
N PRO A 127 -3.30 -11.05 2.99
CA PRO A 127 -4.13 -11.78 3.96
C PRO A 127 -3.59 -11.74 5.39
N LYS A 128 -2.26 -11.75 5.54
CA LYS A 128 -1.59 -11.78 6.85
C LYS A 128 -1.80 -10.52 7.68
N THR A 129 -2.22 -9.40 7.08
CA THR A 129 -2.42 -8.14 7.81
C THR A 129 -3.71 -8.12 8.64
N CYS A 130 -4.67 -9.02 8.36
CA CYS A 130 -5.94 -9.10 9.10
C CYS A 130 -5.84 -9.95 10.39
N LEU A 131 -4.75 -10.71 10.57
CA LEU A 131 -4.50 -11.52 11.74
C LEU A 131 -3.33 -10.91 12.52
N MET A 132 -3.61 -9.91 13.36
CA MET A 132 -2.69 -9.59 14.46
C MET A 132 -2.84 -10.68 15.52
N PRO A 133 -1.83 -11.54 15.75
CA PRO A 133 -1.81 -12.38 16.93
C PRO A 133 -1.61 -11.49 18.19
N PRO A 134 -2.16 -11.86 19.36
CA PRO A 134 -2.08 -11.08 20.59
C PRO A 134 -0.67 -11.03 21.23
N SER A 135 0.37 -11.54 20.55
CA SER A 135 1.71 -11.69 21.13
C SER A 135 2.68 -10.61 20.62
N PRO A 136 3.44 -9.94 21.52
CA PRO A 136 4.46 -8.96 21.13
C PRO A 136 5.62 -9.57 20.31
N ALA A 137 5.80 -10.90 20.32
CA ALA A 137 6.95 -11.57 19.70
C ALA A 137 6.85 -11.80 18.19
N SER A 138 5.75 -11.43 17.51
CA SER A 138 5.55 -11.72 16.09
C SER A 138 4.96 -10.58 15.25
N ARG A 139 5.16 -9.32 15.65
CA ARG A 139 4.73 -8.17 14.85
C ARG A 139 5.65 -8.02 13.63
N LYS A 140 5.28 -8.65 12.51
CA LYS A 140 5.83 -8.26 11.21
C LYS A 140 5.24 -6.90 10.83
N PRO A 141 6.02 -6.01 10.19
CA PRO A 141 5.53 -4.69 9.78
C PRO A 141 4.26 -4.84 8.94
N SER A 142 3.32 -3.92 9.13
CA SER A 142 2.11 -3.85 8.32
C SER A 142 2.49 -3.84 6.85
N SER A 143 1.93 -4.74 6.07
CA SER A 143 2.10 -4.76 4.62
C SER A 143 0.88 -4.10 4.01
N THR A 144 1.07 -2.89 3.48
CA THR A 144 0.01 -2.14 2.81
C THR A 144 0.44 -1.84 1.39
N SER A 145 -0.50 -1.99 0.46
CA SER A 145 -0.36 -1.58 -0.94
C SER A 145 -1.52 -0.67 -1.31
N VAL A 146 -1.29 0.24 -2.24
CA VAL A 146 -2.30 1.20 -2.70
C VAL A 146 -2.40 1.09 -4.22
N ALA A 147 -3.63 0.92 -4.71
CA ALA A 147 -3.91 0.98 -6.14
C ALA A 147 -4.46 2.34 -6.54
N TRP A 148 -4.07 2.76 -7.74
CA TRP A 148 -4.58 3.91 -8.46
C TRP A 148 -5.24 3.38 -9.73
N THR A 149 -6.54 3.66 -9.88
CA THR A 149 -7.33 3.26 -11.05
C THR A 149 -7.99 4.49 -11.67
N THR A 150 -8.19 4.50 -12.98
CA THR A 150 -9.00 5.51 -13.68
C THR A 150 -10.51 5.28 -13.52
#